data_AF-A0A7V9N7J6-F1
#
_entry.id   AF-A0A7V9N7J6-F1
#
_cell.length_a   1.000
_cell.length_b   1.000
_cell.length_c   1.000
_cell.angle_alpha   90.00
_cell.angle_beta   90.00
_cell.angle_gamma   90.00
#
_symmetry.space_group_name_H-M   'P 1'
#
loop_
_entity.id
_entity.type
_entity.pdbx_description
1 polymer ?
#
loop_
_entity_poly.entity_id
_entity_poly.type
_entity_poly.pdbx_seq_one_letter_code
_entity_poly.pdbx_strand_id
1 'polypeptide(L)'
;MRGIEAELGNIRTAHEWLASRDDTESALRLAGAIGWFWSSAPYLEEARVRFDAVLALPGVERFPSSLAKVLASAGDIADWQGDQPRARDHFERALTIYRELDDRWRMPSMLRGLGSSAIDPGEWELALSLLEESRALAREGGNDWEAAAAANLIGTAVSARGDFSGALARHEEAAAGWRALGDTGHVITALASAGWAALLAREPGHAAAAYGEALALAIASDDAWYTTWCVIGAGGLAAARGDTRLAAHLLAAG
;
A
#
# COMPACT_ATOMS: atom_id res chain seq x y z
N MET A 1 -7.23 19.84 -16.40
CA MET A 1 -6.12 20.42 -15.61
C MET A 1 -6.50 21.68 -14.84
N ARG A 2 -7.04 22.75 -15.46
CA ARG A 2 -7.39 24.02 -14.77
C ARG A 2 -8.34 23.92 -13.56
N GLY A 3 -9.23 22.92 -13.52
CA GLY A 3 -10.14 22.71 -12.39
C GLY A 3 -9.43 22.19 -11.14
N ILE A 4 -8.49 21.25 -11.29
CA ILE A 4 -7.79 20.63 -10.16
C ILE A 4 -6.83 21.63 -9.49
N GLU A 5 -6.15 22.46 -10.28
CA GLU A 5 -5.25 23.50 -9.75
C GLU A 5 -5.99 24.61 -8.99
N ALA A 6 -7.21 24.97 -9.42
CA ALA A 6 -8.05 25.94 -8.71
C ALA A 6 -8.58 25.37 -7.39
N GLU A 7 -9.03 24.11 -7.40
CA GLU A 7 -9.43 23.40 -6.17
C GLU A 7 -8.24 23.22 -5.21
N LEU A 8 -7.04 22.93 -5.72
CA LEU A 8 -5.79 22.91 -4.94
C LEU A 8 -5.51 24.26 -4.26
N GLY A 9 -5.65 25.36 -4.99
CA GLY A 9 -5.50 26.71 -4.42
C GLY A 9 -6.45 26.94 -3.26
N ASN A 10 -7.72 26.59 -3.43
CA ASN A 10 -8.75 26.74 -2.39
C ASN A 10 -8.46 25.87 -1.16
N ILE A 11 -8.06 24.62 -1.37
CA ILE A 11 -7.74 23.68 -0.29
C ILE A 11 -6.53 24.15 0.51
N ARG A 12 -5.47 24.63 -0.15
CA ARG A 12 -4.26 25.18 0.50
C ARG A 12 -4.60 26.38 1.39
N THR A 13 -5.34 27.33 0.84
CA THR A 13 -5.75 28.54 1.56
C THR A 13 -6.66 28.22 2.73
N ALA A 14 -7.62 27.31 2.58
CA ALA A 14 -8.50 26.89 3.67
C ALA A 14 -7.70 26.26 4.82
N HIS A 15 -6.72 25.43 4.50
CA HIS A 15 -5.88 24.77 5.49
C HIS A 15 -4.97 25.75 6.25
N GLU A 16 -4.35 26.69 5.55
CA GLU A 16 -3.55 27.77 6.17
C GLU A 16 -4.41 28.69 7.03
N TRP A 17 -5.60 29.05 6.54
CA TRP A 17 -6.53 29.89 7.28
C TRP A 17 -7.01 29.22 8.57
N LEU A 18 -7.37 27.93 8.55
CA LEU A 18 -7.80 27.20 9.74
C LEU A 18 -6.66 27.04 10.76
N ALA A 19 -5.45 26.71 10.30
CA ALA A 19 -4.27 26.62 11.16
C ALA A 19 -3.96 27.96 11.85
N SER A 20 -4.19 29.09 11.18
CA SER A 20 -3.95 30.43 11.74
C SER A 20 -4.97 30.92 12.78
N ARG A 21 -6.09 30.20 12.97
CA ARG A 21 -7.18 30.59 13.89
C ARG A 21 -7.30 29.72 15.14
N ASP A 22 -6.37 28.80 15.37
CA ASP A 22 -6.44 27.78 16.43
C ASP A 22 -7.74 26.94 16.40
N ASP A 23 -8.39 26.80 15.23
CA ASP A 23 -9.55 25.92 15.06
C ASP A 23 -9.09 24.48 14.77
N THR A 24 -8.59 23.83 15.82
CA THR A 24 -7.98 22.49 15.75
C THR A 24 -8.93 21.44 15.20
N GLU A 25 -10.23 21.47 15.56
CA GLU A 25 -11.19 20.49 15.06
C GLU A 25 -11.36 20.59 13.55
N SER A 26 -11.62 21.80 13.06
CA SER A 26 -11.84 22.04 11.63
C SER A 26 -10.59 21.73 10.83
N ALA A 27 -9.40 22.07 11.34
CA ALA A 27 -8.13 21.75 10.70
C ALA A 27 -7.94 20.23 10.56
N LEU A 28 -8.16 19.46 11.64
CA LEU A 28 -8.09 18.00 11.61
C LEU A 28 -9.12 17.37 10.66
N ARG A 29 -10.36 17.88 10.67
CA ARG A 29 -11.43 17.38 9.80
C ARG A 29 -11.13 17.62 8.34
N LEU A 30 -10.65 18.82 8.01
CA LEU A 30 -10.25 19.16 6.65
C LEU A 30 -9.10 18.24 6.22
N ALA A 31 -8.01 18.18 6.99
CA ALA A 31 -6.84 17.36 6.69
C ALA A 31 -7.20 15.87 6.51
N GLY A 32 -8.00 15.31 7.42
CA GLY A 32 -8.43 13.90 7.33
C GLY A 32 -9.37 13.59 6.17
N ALA A 33 -10.10 14.57 5.64
CA ALA A 33 -10.99 14.39 4.49
C ALA A 33 -10.25 14.42 3.14
N ILE A 34 -9.13 15.16 3.09
CA ILE A 34 -8.30 15.35 1.88
C ILE A 34 -7.01 14.53 1.91
N GLY A 35 -6.85 13.64 2.89
CA GLY A 35 -5.72 12.73 3.07
C GLY A 35 -5.24 12.09 1.76
N TRP A 36 -6.14 11.33 1.15
CA TRP A 36 -5.91 10.60 -0.11
C TRP A 36 -5.47 11.48 -1.28
N PHE A 37 -5.89 12.75 -1.31
CA PHE A 37 -5.56 13.67 -2.39
C PHE A 37 -4.10 14.13 -2.30
N TRP A 38 -3.66 14.48 -1.09
CA TRP A 38 -2.27 14.88 -0.83
C TRP A 38 -1.29 13.72 -0.93
N SER A 39 -1.73 12.49 -0.63
CA SER A 39 -0.90 11.28 -0.73
C SER A 39 -0.61 10.84 -2.18
N SER A 40 -1.01 11.61 -3.19
CA SER A 40 -0.62 11.33 -4.57
C SER A 40 0.83 11.75 -4.85
N ALA A 41 1.52 10.98 -5.70
CA ALA A 41 2.96 11.11 -5.98
C ALA A 41 3.50 12.55 -6.18
N PRO A 42 2.80 13.50 -6.86
CA PRO A 42 3.34 14.86 -7.02
C PRO A 42 3.27 15.74 -5.76
N TYR A 43 2.61 15.32 -4.68
CA TYR A 43 2.35 16.17 -3.51
C TYR A 43 2.84 15.61 -2.17
N LEU A 44 3.54 14.47 -2.14
CA LEU A 44 3.97 13.81 -0.89
C LEU A 44 4.68 14.75 0.10
N GLU A 45 5.58 15.60 -0.38
CA GLU A 45 6.31 16.52 0.49
C GLU A 45 5.42 17.65 1.04
N GLU A 46 4.50 18.17 0.23
CA GLU A 46 3.52 19.16 0.70
C GLU A 46 2.56 18.53 1.71
N ALA A 47 2.12 17.30 1.44
CA ALA A 47 1.26 16.50 2.30
C ALA A 47 1.87 16.34 3.69
N ARG A 48 3.15 15.94 3.74
CA ARG A 48 3.94 15.80 4.96
C ARG A 48 3.96 17.10 5.77
N VAL A 49 4.36 18.21 5.14
CA VAL A 49 4.43 19.53 5.81
C VAL A 49 3.06 19.93 6.38
N ARG A 50 1.99 19.71 5.63
CA ARG A 50 0.63 20.08 6.06
C ARG A 50 0.13 19.22 7.22
N PHE A 51 0.33 17.91 7.18
CA PHE A 51 -0.08 17.03 8.27
C PHE A 51 0.77 17.25 9.53
N ASP A 52 2.07 17.48 9.39
CA ASP A 52 2.95 17.84 10.52
C ASP A 52 2.46 19.11 11.22
N ALA A 53 2.05 20.13 10.44
CA ALA A 53 1.51 21.37 10.99
C ALA A 53 0.19 21.15 11.75
N VAL A 54 -0.71 20.31 11.23
CA VAL A 54 -2.00 20.01 11.89
C VAL A 54 -1.82 19.17 13.15
N LEU A 55 -0.93 18.17 13.09
CA LEU A 55 -0.64 17.31 14.24
C LEU A 55 0.07 18.07 15.38
N ALA A 56 0.69 19.21 15.08
CA ALA A 56 1.31 20.10 16.06
C ALA A 56 0.33 21.11 16.69
N LEU A 57 -0.92 21.18 16.25
CA LEU A 57 -1.91 22.09 16.82
C LEU A 57 -2.22 21.73 18.29
N PRO A 58 -2.47 22.71 19.15
CA PRO A 58 -2.80 22.43 20.55
C PRO A 58 -4.17 21.73 20.67
N GLY A 59 -4.23 20.71 21.53
CA GLY A 59 -5.48 20.03 21.90
C GLY A 59 -6.05 19.10 20.83
N VAL A 60 -5.24 18.62 19.89
CA VAL A 60 -5.64 17.63 18.87
C VAL A 60 -6.22 16.36 19.50
N GLU A 61 -5.79 16.00 20.71
CA GLU A 61 -6.24 14.84 21.47
C GLU A 61 -7.73 14.94 21.85
N ARG A 62 -8.33 16.14 21.84
CA ARG A 62 -9.77 16.33 22.08
C ARG A 62 -10.64 15.81 20.94
N PHE A 63 -10.04 15.49 19.79
CA PHE A 63 -10.74 15.08 18.57
C PHE A 63 -10.20 13.73 18.05
N PRO A 64 -10.31 12.64 18.82
CA PRO A 64 -9.64 11.36 18.53
C PRO A 64 -9.98 10.80 17.15
N SER A 65 -11.24 10.86 16.71
CA SER A 65 -11.64 10.34 15.39
C SER A 65 -10.96 11.10 14.23
N SER A 66 -10.86 12.42 14.32
CA SER A 66 -10.21 13.23 13.28
C SER A 66 -8.68 13.10 13.36
N LEU A 67 -8.12 13.06 14.57
CA LEU A 67 -6.70 12.82 14.81
C LEU A 67 -6.24 11.49 14.22
N ALA A 68 -6.97 10.41 14.46
CA ALA A 68 -6.63 9.08 13.93
C ALA A 68 -6.63 9.03 12.39
N LYS A 69 -7.51 9.80 11.73
CA LYS A 69 -7.54 9.88 10.25
C LYS A 69 -6.32 10.62 9.69
N VAL A 70 -5.92 11.71 10.34
CA VAL A 70 -4.73 12.47 9.95
C VAL A 70 -3.47 11.66 10.22
N LEU A 71 -3.38 10.98 11.37
CA LEU A 71 -2.27 10.06 11.68
C LEU A 71 -2.19 8.92 10.66
N ALA A 72 -3.31 8.28 10.31
CA ALA A 72 -3.35 7.25 9.28
C ALA A 72 -2.79 7.76 7.94
N SER A 73 -3.26 8.93 7.49
CA SER A 73 -2.81 9.53 6.23
C SER A 73 -1.34 9.94 6.27
N ALA A 74 -0.86 10.46 7.41
CA ALA A 74 0.54 10.81 7.62
C ALA A 74 1.44 9.56 7.64
N GLY A 75 0.94 8.45 8.20
CA GLY A 75 1.60 7.15 8.17
C GLY A 75 1.78 6.64 6.74
N ASP A 76 0.72 6.72 5.92
CA ASP A 76 0.80 6.35 4.50
C ASP A 76 1.85 7.20 3.76
N ILE A 77 1.86 8.52 3.96
CA ILE A 77 2.85 9.41 3.31
C ILE A 77 4.27 9.07 3.74
N ALA A 78 4.50 8.85 5.03
CA ALA A 78 5.81 8.46 5.53
C ALA A 78 6.28 7.14 4.91
N ASP A 79 5.38 6.16 4.76
CA ASP A 79 5.65 4.89 4.08
C ASP A 79 6.04 5.10 2.60
N TRP A 80 5.27 5.91 1.86
CA TRP A 80 5.60 6.28 0.47
C TRP A 80 6.93 7.01 0.32
N GLN A 81 7.34 7.78 1.33
CA GLN A 81 8.63 8.47 1.37
C GLN A 81 9.78 7.58 1.85
N GLY A 82 9.50 6.34 2.27
CA GLY A 82 10.48 5.42 2.84
C GLY A 82 10.90 5.75 4.28
N ASP A 83 10.23 6.67 4.96
CA ASP A 83 10.45 6.98 6.37
C ASP A 83 9.68 5.98 7.26
N GLN A 84 10.18 4.74 7.25
CA GLN A 84 9.58 3.62 7.98
C GLN A 84 9.40 3.88 9.49
N PRO A 85 10.35 4.51 10.22
CA PRO A 85 10.15 4.84 11.63
C PRO A 85 8.96 5.76 11.88
N ARG A 86 8.77 6.79 11.04
CA ARG A 86 7.62 7.70 11.17
C ARG A 86 6.31 7.03 10.77
N ALA A 87 6.32 6.24 9.70
CA ALA A 87 5.15 5.48 9.28
C ALA A 87 4.64 4.59 10.41
N ARG A 88 5.55 3.86 11.05
CA ARG A 88 5.26 3.00 12.20
C ARG A 88 4.67 3.79 13.37
N ASP A 89 5.29 4.89 13.81
CA ASP A 89 4.74 5.74 14.89
C ASP A 89 3.30 6.19 14.60
N HIS A 90 3.07 6.71 13.39
CA HIS A 90 1.78 7.24 13.00
C HIS A 90 0.70 6.15 12.94
N PHE A 91 1.02 4.97 12.39
CA PHE A 91 0.10 3.83 12.36
C PHE A 91 -0.17 3.27 13.77
N GLU A 92 0.83 3.17 14.65
CA GLU A 92 0.65 2.70 16.04
C GLU A 92 -0.29 3.62 16.83
N ARG A 93 -0.10 4.95 16.70
CA ARG A 93 -0.95 5.95 17.35
C ARG A 93 -2.37 5.95 16.79
N ALA A 94 -2.53 5.87 15.47
CA ALA A 94 -3.84 5.77 14.84
C ALA A 94 -4.58 4.48 15.24
N LEU A 95 -3.89 3.34 15.24
CA LEU A 95 -4.46 2.05 15.66
C LEU A 95 -4.90 2.08 17.12
N THR A 96 -4.11 2.69 18.01
CA THR A 96 -4.48 2.86 19.42
C THR A 96 -5.80 3.61 19.55
N ILE A 97 -5.95 4.73 18.86
CA ILE A 97 -7.18 5.51 18.89
C ILE A 97 -8.35 4.73 18.27
N TYR A 98 -8.15 4.05 17.14
CA TYR A 98 -9.23 3.23 16.54
C TYR A 98 -9.66 2.07 17.45
N ARG A 99 -8.75 1.51 18.27
CA ARG A 99 -9.08 0.53 19.31
C ARG A 99 -9.92 1.12 20.43
N GLU A 100 -9.60 2.32 20.89
CA GLU A 100 -10.40 3.03 21.89
C GLU A 100 -11.80 3.41 21.37
N LEU A 101 -11.90 3.69 20.06
CA LEU A 101 -13.16 4.04 19.39
C LEU A 101 -13.97 2.83 18.89
N ASP A 102 -13.44 1.60 19.02
CA ASP A 102 -13.99 0.38 18.42
C ASP A 102 -14.25 0.50 16.90
N ASP A 103 -13.42 1.27 16.19
CA ASP A 103 -13.52 1.47 14.73
C ASP A 103 -12.83 0.31 13.99
N ARG A 104 -13.49 -0.86 14.03
CA ARG A 104 -13.03 -2.09 13.36
C ARG A 104 -12.93 -1.96 11.84
N TRP A 105 -13.54 -0.93 11.25
CA TRP A 105 -13.45 -0.67 9.81
C TRP A 105 -12.10 -0.07 9.42
N ARG A 106 -11.49 0.75 10.29
CA ARG A 106 -10.21 1.45 10.02
C ARG A 106 -8.99 0.74 10.57
N MET A 107 -9.14 -0.14 11.56
CA MET A 107 -8.03 -0.94 12.09
C MET A 107 -7.27 -1.76 11.03
N PRO A 108 -7.92 -2.41 10.03
CA PRO A 108 -7.23 -3.28 9.10
C PRO A 108 -6.09 -2.59 8.34
N SER A 109 -6.30 -1.36 7.86
CA SER A 109 -5.27 -0.65 7.10
C SER A 109 -4.09 -0.24 7.99
N MET A 110 -4.32 0.08 9.26
CA MET A 110 -3.24 0.38 10.22
C MET A 110 -2.43 -0.87 10.56
N LEU A 111 -3.10 -1.98 10.84
CA LEU A 111 -2.45 -3.28 11.06
C LEU A 111 -1.65 -3.72 9.83
N ARG A 112 -2.17 -3.45 8.63
CA ARG A 112 -1.48 -3.72 7.37
C ARG A 112 -0.22 -2.88 7.21
N GLY A 113 -0.29 -1.58 7.48
CA GLY A 113 0.88 -0.68 7.45
C GLY A 113 1.96 -1.11 8.45
N LEU A 114 1.57 -1.43 9.68
CA LEU A 114 2.49 -1.95 10.70
C LEU A 114 3.10 -3.29 10.28
N GLY A 115 2.27 -4.20 9.76
CA GLY A 115 2.72 -5.49 9.24
C GLY A 115 3.74 -5.33 8.12
N SER A 116 3.51 -4.41 7.19
CA SER A 116 4.47 -4.06 6.12
C SER A 116 5.80 -3.56 6.68
N SER A 117 5.76 -2.63 7.66
CA SER A 117 6.97 -2.07 8.28
C SER A 117 7.83 -3.10 9.04
N ALA A 118 7.23 -4.22 9.45
CA ALA A 118 7.90 -5.32 10.15
C ALA A 118 8.54 -6.34 9.19
N ILE A 119 8.26 -6.27 7.88
CA ILE A 119 8.85 -7.15 6.87
C ILE A 119 10.35 -6.84 6.75
N ASP A 120 10.75 -5.70 6.19
CA ASP A 120 12.17 -5.44 5.88
C ASP A 120 13.17 -5.62 7.04
N PRO A 121 12.85 -5.27 8.31
CA PRO A 121 13.72 -5.51 9.46
C PRO A 121 13.91 -7.00 9.82
N GLY A 122 13.09 -7.89 9.25
CA GLY A 122 13.10 -9.32 9.52
C GLY A 122 12.22 -9.76 10.69
N GLU A 123 11.29 -8.92 11.13
CA GLU A 123 10.32 -9.21 12.20
C GLU A 123 9.13 -10.03 11.65
N TRP A 124 9.42 -11.12 10.91
CA TRP A 124 8.43 -11.86 10.11
C TRP A 124 7.26 -12.38 10.94
N GLU A 125 7.50 -12.86 12.16
CA GLU A 125 6.44 -13.35 13.06
C GLU A 125 5.47 -12.22 13.46
N LEU A 126 6.00 -11.03 13.74
CA LEU A 126 5.18 -9.85 14.03
C LEU A 126 4.40 -9.41 12.79
N ALA A 127 5.07 -9.35 11.63
CA ALA A 127 4.42 -9.02 10.36
C ALA A 127 3.24 -9.97 10.07
N LEU A 128 3.46 -11.28 10.18
CA LEU A 128 2.41 -12.28 9.96
C LEU A 128 1.26 -12.12 10.95
N SER A 129 1.54 -11.94 12.24
CA SER A 129 0.48 -11.73 13.25
C SER A 129 -0.37 -10.51 12.94
N LEU A 130 0.25 -9.37 12.61
CA LEU A 130 -0.46 -8.12 12.31
C LEU A 130 -1.28 -8.23 11.01
N LEU A 131 -0.72 -8.87 9.99
CA LEU A 131 -1.40 -9.03 8.70
C LEU A 131 -2.54 -10.05 8.76
N GLU A 132 -2.42 -11.10 9.58
CA GLU A 132 -3.51 -12.05 9.82
C GLU A 132 -4.66 -11.40 10.61
N GLU A 133 -4.34 -10.58 11.63
CA GLU A 133 -5.35 -9.76 12.35
C GLU A 133 -6.03 -8.78 11.38
N SER A 134 -5.26 -8.06 10.57
CA SER A 134 -5.76 -7.13 9.54
C SER A 134 -6.75 -7.83 8.60
N ARG A 135 -6.34 -8.97 8.04
CA ARG A 135 -7.16 -9.76 7.11
C ARG A 135 -8.44 -10.29 7.75
N ALA A 136 -8.37 -10.77 8.99
CA ALA A 136 -9.54 -11.26 9.71
C ALA A 136 -10.56 -10.15 9.94
N LEU A 137 -10.11 -8.99 10.45
CA LEU A 137 -10.96 -7.82 10.67
C LEU A 137 -11.54 -7.27 9.38
N ALA A 138 -10.74 -7.21 8.30
CA ALA A 138 -11.22 -6.77 6.99
C ALA A 138 -12.35 -7.67 6.47
N ARG A 139 -12.23 -9.00 6.59
CA ARG A 139 -13.28 -9.95 6.21
C ARG A 139 -14.53 -9.81 7.06
N GLU A 140 -14.40 -9.65 8.37
CA GLU A 140 -15.53 -9.41 9.28
C GLU A 140 -16.29 -8.13 8.93
N GLY A 141 -15.56 -7.09 8.52
CA GLY A 141 -16.13 -5.82 8.07
C GLY A 141 -16.71 -5.84 6.66
N GLY A 142 -16.48 -6.89 5.86
CA GLY A 142 -16.85 -6.93 4.44
C GLY A 142 -15.94 -6.05 3.55
N ASN A 143 -14.73 -5.72 4.01
CA ASN A 143 -13.72 -5.03 3.23
C ASN A 143 -12.82 -6.04 2.50
N ASP A 144 -13.36 -6.63 1.43
CA ASP A 144 -12.65 -7.66 0.66
C ASP A 144 -11.38 -7.12 -0.02
N TRP A 145 -11.34 -5.81 -0.32
CA TRP A 145 -10.16 -5.17 -0.90
C TRP A 145 -8.99 -5.16 0.09
N GLU A 146 -9.21 -4.73 1.34
CA GLU A 146 -8.16 -4.77 2.38
C GLU A 146 -7.79 -6.22 2.75
N ALA A 147 -8.73 -7.15 2.70
CA ALA A 147 -8.43 -8.57 2.93
C ALA A 147 -7.47 -9.14 1.86
N ALA A 148 -7.64 -8.76 0.59
CA ALA A 148 -6.72 -9.10 -0.49
C ALA A 148 -5.36 -8.40 -0.33
N ALA A 149 -5.35 -7.13 0.07
CA ALA A 149 -4.11 -6.38 0.35
C ALA A 149 -3.28 -7.02 1.46
N ALA A 150 -3.92 -7.40 2.57
CA ALA A 150 -3.28 -8.13 3.65
C ALA A 150 -2.77 -9.50 3.20
N ALA A 151 -3.54 -10.25 2.40
CA ALA A 151 -3.10 -11.54 1.84
C ALA A 151 -1.83 -11.41 0.98
N ASN A 152 -1.74 -10.35 0.15
CA ASN A 152 -0.56 -10.09 -0.68
C ASN A 152 0.70 -9.84 0.18
N LEU A 153 0.58 -9.01 1.22
CA LEU A 153 1.70 -8.74 2.13
C LEU A 153 2.07 -9.96 2.98
N ILE A 154 1.12 -10.85 3.30
CA ILE A 154 1.45 -12.13 3.90
C ILE A 154 2.30 -12.96 2.94
N GLY A 155 2.00 -12.96 1.63
CA GLY A 155 2.85 -13.58 0.62
C GLY A 155 4.29 -13.04 0.64
N THR A 156 4.46 -11.72 0.78
CA THR A 156 5.77 -11.08 0.93
C THR A 156 6.49 -11.53 2.21
N ALA A 157 5.82 -11.52 3.37
CA ALA A 157 6.41 -11.94 4.63
C ALA A 157 6.79 -13.44 4.64
N VAL A 158 5.95 -14.30 4.05
CA VAL A 158 6.20 -15.73 3.90
C VAL A 158 7.38 -15.98 2.95
N SER A 159 7.48 -15.24 1.84
CA SER A 159 8.62 -15.28 0.92
C SER A 159 9.92 -14.93 1.64
N ALA A 160 9.90 -13.90 2.48
CA ALA A 160 11.09 -13.43 3.17
C ALA A 160 11.58 -14.42 4.24
N ARG A 161 10.68 -15.25 4.79
CA ARG A 161 11.02 -16.42 5.62
C ARG A 161 11.49 -17.63 4.81
N GLY A 162 11.46 -17.56 3.48
CA GLY A 162 11.96 -18.60 2.56
C GLY A 162 10.93 -19.64 2.10
N ASP A 163 9.65 -19.49 2.47
CA ASP A 163 8.58 -20.37 2.01
C ASP A 163 7.95 -19.85 0.72
N PHE A 164 8.63 -20.10 -0.41
CA PHE A 164 8.22 -19.55 -1.70
C PHE A 164 6.93 -20.17 -2.26
N SER A 165 6.67 -21.46 -2.00
CA SER A 165 5.41 -22.10 -2.41
C SER A 165 4.22 -21.58 -1.60
N GLY A 166 4.39 -21.37 -0.28
CA GLY A 166 3.39 -20.73 0.55
C GLY A 166 3.11 -19.30 0.11
N ALA A 167 4.15 -18.54 -0.25
CA ALA A 167 4.01 -17.18 -0.76
C ALA A 167 3.26 -17.10 -2.09
N LEU A 168 3.58 -17.98 -3.05
CA LEU A 168 2.88 -18.10 -4.32
C LEU A 168 1.37 -18.21 -4.09
N ALA A 169 0.94 -19.15 -3.24
CA ALA A 169 -0.48 -19.35 -2.94
C ALA A 169 -1.17 -18.10 -2.35
N ARG A 170 -0.45 -17.32 -1.52
CA ARG A 170 -0.98 -16.08 -0.92
C ARG A 170 -1.10 -14.94 -1.94
N HIS A 171 -0.13 -14.80 -2.84
CA HIS A 171 -0.19 -13.83 -3.93
C HIS A 171 -1.31 -14.17 -4.94
N GLU A 172 -1.52 -15.46 -5.25
CA GLU A 172 -2.63 -15.91 -6.09
C GLU A 172 -3.99 -15.68 -5.44
N GLU A 173 -4.11 -15.91 -4.13
CA GLU A 173 -5.32 -15.58 -3.37
C GLU A 173 -5.63 -14.08 -3.44
N ALA A 174 -4.62 -13.22 -3.25
CA ALA A 174 -4.78 -11.78 -3.37
C ALA A 174 -5.21 -11.35 -4.79
N ALA A 175 -4.57 -11.92 -5.82
CA ALA A 175 -4.93 -11.69 -7.21
C ALA A 175 -6.38 -12.10 -7.51
N ALA A 176 -6.83 -13.24 -6.97
CA ALA A 176 -8.22 -13.69 -7.12
C ALA A 176 -9.20 -12.72 -6.43
N GLY A 177 -8.87 -12.26 -5.23
CA GLY A 177 -9.67 -11.27 -4.49
C GLY A 177 -9.83 -9.95 -5.25
N TRP A 178 -8.72 -9.34 -5.68
CA TRP A 178 -8.76 -8.10 -6.46
C TRP A 178 -9.42 -8.26 -7.83
N ARG A 179 -9.28 -9.43 -8.47
CA ARG A 179 -9.99 -9.73 -9.72
C ARG A 179 -11.50 -9.74 -9.54
N ALA A 180 -12.00 -10.28 -8.44
CA ALA A 180 -13.43 -10.25 -8.12
C ALA A 180 -13.97 -8.82 -7.92
N LEU A 181 -13.09 -7.88 -7.53
CA LEU A 181 -13.40 -6.47 -7.34
C LEU A 181 -13.17 -5.61 -8.59
N GLY A 182 -12.64 -6.19 -9.68
CA GLY A 182 -12.30 -5.46 -10.90
C GLY A 182 -11.06 -4.57 -10.79
N ASP A 183 -10.21 -4.79 -9.79
CA ASP A 183 -8.99 -4.00 -9.58
C ASP A 183 -7.81 -4.58 -10.37
N THR A 184 -7.75 -4.26 -11.65
CA THR A 184 -6.73 -4.80 -12.57
C THR A 184 -5.30 -4.45 -12.16
N GLY A 185 -5.07 -3.24 -11.62
CA GLY A 185 -3.74 -2.80 -11.21
C GLY A 185 -3.17 -3.68 -10.09
N HIS A 186 -3.96 -3.96 -9.06
CA HIS A 186 -3.53 -4.84 -7.97
C HIS A 186 -3.48 -6.32 -8.36
N VAL A 187 -4.30 -6.75 -9.33
CA VAL A 187 -4.16 -8.08 -9.92
C VAL A 187 -2.79 -8.22 -10.59
N ILE A 188 -2.37 -7.23 -11.39
CA ILE A 188 -1.07 -7.25 -12.07
C ILE A 188 0.09 -7.33 -11.07
N THR A 189 0.07 -6.51 -10.02
CA THR A 189 1.14 -6.52 -9.00
C THR A 189 1.19 -7.84 -8.25
N ALA A 190 0.04 -8.38 -7.84
CA ALA A 190 -0.05 -9.67 -7.16
C ALA A 190 0.49 -10.82 -8.04
N LEU A 191 0.13 -10.83 -9.33
CA LEU A 191 0.62 -11.83 -10.27
C LEU A 191 2.13 -11.70 -10.54
N ALA A 192 2.66 -10.47 -10.57
CA ALA A 192 4.11 -10.28 -10.68
C ALA A 192 4.86 -10.83 -9.44
N SER A 193 4.32 -10.60 -8.23
CA SER A 193 4.85 -11.17 -6.99
C SER A 193 4.72 -12.70 -6.94
N ALA A 194 3.59 -13.25 -7.40
CA ALA A 194 3.39 -14.69 -7.58
C ALA A 194 4.43 -15.27 -8.55
N GLY A 195 4.68 -14.61 -9.68
CA GLY A 195 5.69 -15.02 -10.65
C GLY A 195 7.09 -15.10 -10.06
N TRP A 196 7.45 -14.11 -9.22
CA TRP A 196 8.72 -14.09 -8.51
C TRP A 196 8.83 -15.21 -7.47
N ALA A 197 7.79 -15.39 -6.65
CA ALA A 197 7.73 -16.49 -5.68
C ALA A 197 7.84 -17.86 -6.37
N ALA A 198 7.16 -18.06 -7.49
CA ALA A 198 7.24 -19.28 -8.28
C ALA A 198 8.65 -19.55 -8.84
N LEU A 199 9.39 -18.51 -9.26
CA LEU A 199 10.79 -18.66 -9.67
C LEU A 199 11.66 -19.19 -8.54
N LEU A 200 11.51 -18.61 -7.34
CA LEU A 200 12.26 -19.00 -6.15
C LEU A 200 11.86 -20.39 -5.64
N ALA A 201 10.58 -20.76 -5.81
CA ALA A 201 10.05 -22.11 -5.54
C ALA A 201 10.52 -23.16 -6.57
N ARG A 202 11.25 -22.77 -7.62
CA ARG A 202 11.66 -23.64 -8.74
C ARG A 202 10.47 -24.20 -9.53
N GLU A 203 9.42 -23.40 -9.65
CA GLU A 203 8.21 -23.70 -10.41
C GLU A 203 8.10 -22.81 -11.67
N PRO A 204 8.97 -23.01 -12.69
CA PRO A 204 9.04 -22.11 -13.84
C PRO A 204 7.77 -22.12 -14.70
N GLY A 205 6.91 -23.14 -14.56
CA GLY A 205 5.60 -23.19 -15.20
C GLY A 205 4.64 -22.15 -14.63
N HIS A 206 4.47 -22.15 -13.30
CA HIS A 206 3.67 -21.15 -12.59
C HIS A 206 4.23 -19.73 -12.80
N ALA A 207 5.56 -19.57 -12.75
CA ALA A 207 6.18 -18.27 -13.02
C ALA A 207 5.84 -17.72 -14.41
N ALA A 208 5.89 -18.56 -15.45
CA ALA A 208 5.53 -18.13 -16.80
C ALA A 208 4.05 -17.80 -16.95
N ALA A 209 3.17 -18.57 -16.31
CA ALA A 209 1.74 -18.30 -16.32
C ALA A 209 1.44 -16.94 -15.66
N ALA A 210 2.00 -16.71 -14.46
CA ALA A 210 1.77 -15.48 -13.70
C ALA A 210 2.31 -14.23 -14.42
N TYR A 211 3.56 -14.25 -14.89
CA TYR A 211 4.11 -13.12 -15.66
C TYR A 211 3.41 -12.91 -17.00
N GLY A 212 3.02 -14.00 -17.69
CA GLY A 212 2.31 -13.92 -18.96
C GLY A 212 0.93 -13.26 -18.81
N GLU A 213 0.19 -13.65 -17.78
CA GLU A 213 -1.11 -13.02 -17.47
C GLU A 213 -0.93 -11.55 -17.02
N ALA A 214 0.00 -11.28 -16.11
CA ALA A 214 0.27 -9.92 -15.63
C ALA A 214 0.62 -8.97 -16.79
N LEU A 215 1.48 -9.41 -17.73
CA LEU A 215 1.85 -8.63 -18.91
C LEU A 215 0.66 -8.41 -19.85
N ALA A 216 -0.17 -9.44 -20.09
CA ALA A 216 -1.35 -9.32 -20.92
C ALA A 216 -2.34 -8.28 -20.36
N LEU A 217 -2.55 -8.29 -19.03
CA LEU A 217 -3.39 -7.32 -18.33
C LEU A 217 -2.79 -5.91 -18.37
N ALA A 218 -1.48 -5.77 -18.16
CA ALA A 218 -0.80 -4.47 -18.21
C ALA A 218 -0.90 -3.81 -19.60
N ILE A 219 -0.66 -4.58 -20.67
CA ILE A 219 -0.82 -4.12 -22.05
C ILE A 219 -2.27 -3.74 -22.35
N ALA A 220 -3.24 -4.56 -21.90
CA ALA A 220 -4.66 -4.27 -22.10
C ALA A 220 -5.13 -3.00 -21.36
N SER A 221 -4.43 -2.62 -20.29
CA SER A 221 -4.72 -1.44 -19.48
C SER A 221 -4.06 -0.16 -20.01
N ASP A 222 -3.23 -0.25 -21.06
CA ASP A 222 -2.39 0.84 -21.60
C ASP A 222 -1.53 1.52 -20.50
N ASP A 223 -1.16 0.75 -19.48
CA ASP A 223 -0.39 1.24 -18.34
C ASP A 223 1.10 0.90 -18.52
N ALA A 224 1.86 1.92 -18.90
CA ALA A 224 3.30 1.80 -19.13
C ALA A 224 4.07 1.41 -17.86
N TRP A 225 3.62 1.86 -16.68
CA TRP A 225 4.29 1.55 -15.41
C TRP A 225 4.18 0.06 -15.09
N TYR A 226 2.97 -0.49 -15.16
CA TYR A 226 2.77 -1.93 -14.95
C TYR A 226 3.44 -2.78 -16.02
N THR A 227 3.44 -2.30 -17.27
CA THR A 227 4.11 -3.01 -18.37
C THR A 227 5.61 -3.14 -18.11
N THR A 228 6.28 -2.04 -17.75
CA THR A 228 7.71 -2.05 -17.37
C THR A 228 7.99 -3.03 -16.24
N TRP A 229 7.20 -2.98 -15.16
CA TRP A 229 7.36 -3.85 -14.00
C TRP A 229 7.27 -5.34 -14.37
N CYS A 230 6.25 -5.72 -15.16
CA CYS A 230 6.06 -7.10 -15.61
C CYS A 230 7.17 -7.58 -16.55
N VAL A 231 7.66 -6.69 -17.43
CA VAL A 231 8.74 -6.99 -18.38
C VAL A 231 10.05 -7.29 -17.65
N ILE A 232 10.40 -6.53 -16.59
CA ILE A 232 11.58 -6.81 -15.76
C ILE A 232 11.46 -8.19 -15.09
N GLY A 233 10.29 -8.51 -14.51
CA GLY A 233 10.03 -9.82 -13.91
C GLY A 233 10.13 -10.97 -14.90
N ALA A 234 9.56 -10.81 -16.11
CA ALA A 234 9.67 -11.78 -17.19
C ALA A 234 11.12 -11.96 -17.69
N GLY A 235 11.93 -10.90 -17.68
CA GLY A 235 13.36 -10.95 -17.97
C GLY A 235 14.12 -11.85 -17.00
N GLY A 236 13.79 -11.78 -15.70
CA GLY A 236 14.33 -12.68 -14.67
C GLY A 236 14.00 -14.17 -14.94
N LEU A 237 12.77 -14.46 -15.38
CA LEU A 237 12.37 -15.81 -15.79
C LEU A 237 13.13 -16.31 -17.02
N ALA A 238 13.31 -15.47 -18.04
CA ALA A 238 14.07 -15.81 -19.24
C ALA A 238 15.54 -16.13 -18.89
N ALA A 239 16.15 -15.37 -17.98
CA ALA A 239 17.48 -15.64 -17.47
C ALA A 239 17.54 -16.98 -16.72
N ALA A 240 16.56 -17.25 -15.85
CA ALA A 240 16.47 -18.50 -15.10
C ALA A 240 16.32 -19.75 -16.00
N ARG A 241 15.74 -19.59 -17.20
CA ARG A 241 15.61 -20.64 -18.21
C ARG A 241 16.82 -20.75 -19.15
N GLY A 242 17.82 -19.89 -19.00
CA GLY A 242 19.01 -19.85 -19.85
C GLY A 242 18.81 -19.16 -21.20
N ASP A 243 17.67 -18.50 -21.44
CA ASP A 243 17.44 -17.70 -22.65
C ASP A 243 18.01 -16.29 -22.45
N THR A 244 19.34 -16.20 -22.52
CA THR A 244 20.11 -14.97 -22.25
C THR A 244 19.78 -13.84 -23.22
N ARG A 245 19.39 -14.16 -24.45
CA ARG A 245 19.01 -13.17 -25.46
C ARG A 245 17.66 -12.55 -25.14
N LEU A 246 16.67 -13.37 -24.81
CA LEU A 246 15.36 -12.88 -24.40
C LEU A 246 15.44 -12.12 -23.07
N ALA A 247 16.23 -12.62 -22.12
CA ALA A 247 16.46 -11.96 -20.84
C ALA A 247 17.06 -10.56 -21.02
N ALA A 248 18.13 -10.43 -21.81
CA ALA A 248 18.76 -9.14 -22.09
C ALA A 248 17.81 -8.18 -22.80
N HIS A 249 16.96 -8.69 -23.71
CA HIS A 249 15.98 -7.86 -24.41
C HIS A 249 14.88 -7.34 -23.47
N LEU A 250 14.31 -8.21 -22.63
CA LEU A 250 13.27 -7.84 -21.67
C LEU A 250 13.82 -6.90 -20.59
N LEU A 251 14.99 -7.20 -20.03
CA LEU A 251 15.61 -6.35 -19.01
C LEU A 251 16.05 -4.98 -19.55
N ALA A 252 16.29 -4.84 -20.85
CA ALA A 252 16.60 -3.54 -21.49
C ALA A 252 15.35 -2.78 -21.94
N ALA A 253 14.18 -3.44 -21.98
CA ALA A 253 12.91 -2.87 -22.41
C ALA A 253 12.04 -2.36 -21.25
N GLY A 254 12.34 -2.78 -20.01
CA GLY A 254 11.78 -2.20 -18.79
C GLY A 254 12.65 -1.07 -18.28
#